data_AF-A0A0F9LXD5-F1
#
_entry.id   AF-A0A0F9LXD5-F1
#
_cell.length_a   1.000
_cell.length_b   1.000
_cell.length_c   1.000
_cell.angle_alpha   90.00
_cell.angle_beta   90.00
_cell.angle_gamma   90.00
#
_symmetry.space_group_name_H-M   'P 1'
#
loop_
_entity.id
_entity.type
_entity.pdbx_description
1 polymer ?
#
loop_
_entity_poly.entity_id
_entity_poly.type
_entity_poly.pdbx_seq_one_letter_code
_entity_poly.pdbx_strand_id
1 'polypeptide(L)'
;MPNPNRVFTITYNLMLDERTDAQLIALANRHDMTKAQVCRQGIRNWAIMDELRSPTCSNGQKCLCPHAHIWAPSNPAPHPDQPAPDHGRP
;
A
#
# COMPACT_ATOMS: atom_id res chain seq x y z
N MET A 1 -34.14 -5.89 11.83
CA MET A 1 -32.68 -6.05 12.01
C MET A 1 -32.19 -7.04 10.97
N PRO A 2 -31.13 -6.75 10.19
CA PRO A 2 -30.57 -7.72 9.24
C PRO A 2 -30.02 -8.95 9.97
N ASN A 3 -30.21 -10.14 9.39
CA ASN A 3 -29.81 -11.43 9.95
C ASN A 3 -28.27 -11.50 10.14
N PRO A 4 -27.75 -11.73 11.36
CA PRO A 4 -26.32 -11.78 11.66
C PRO A 4 -25.58 -12.93 10.95
N ASN A 5 -26.30 -13.95 10.47
CA ASN A 5 -25.71 -15.09 9.73
C ASN A 5 -25.73 -14.90 8.21
N ARG A 6 -26.13 -13.72 7.70
CA ARG A 6 -26.11 -13.47 6.26
C ARG A 6 -24.68 -13.21 5.83
N VAL A 7 -24.06 -14.17 5.14
CA VAL A 7 -22.74 -14.01 4.53
C VAL A 7 -22.83 -12.90 3.48
N PHE A 8 -22.28 -11.73 3.79
CA PHE A 8 -22.16 -10.65 2.81
C PHE A 8 -21.11 -11.07 1.78
N THR A 9 -21.56 -11.32 0.56
CA THR A 9 -20.66 -11.57 -0.56
C THR A 9 -20.35 -10.23 -1.21
N ILE A 10 -19.11 -9.78 -1.12
CA ILE A 10 -18.63 -8.58 -1.80
C ILE A 10 -17.93 -9.02 -3.09
N THR A 11 -18.40 -8.50 -4.22
CA THR A 11 -17.82 -8.76 -5.54
C THR A 11 -16.91 -7.61 -5.93
N TYR A 12 -15.70 -7.91 -6.38
CA TYR A 12 -14.73 -6.93 -6.87
C TYR A 12 -14.53 -7.11 -8.36
N ASN A 13 -14.72 -6.04 -9.13
CA ASN A 13 -14.34 -6.01 -10.55
C ASN A 13 -12.97 -5.37 -10.66
N LEU A 14 -12.02 -6.08 -11.28
CA LEU A 14 -10.64 -5.64 -11.44
C LEU A 14 -10.39 -5.36 -12.92
N MET A 15 -9.90 -4.16 -13.22
CA MET A 15 -9.39 -3.83 -14.56
C MET A 15 -7.88 -4.09 -14.55
N LEU A 16 -7.45 -5.01 -15.40
CA LEU A 16 -6.05 -5.40 -15.55
C LEU A 16 -5.64 -5.18 -17.01
N ASP A 17 -4.41 -4.73 -17.22
CA ASP A 17 -3.77 -4.79 -18.52
C ASP A 17 -3.34 -6.23 -18.85
N GLU A 18 -3.09 -6.49 -20.13
CA GLU A 18 -2.76 -7.85 -20.62
C GLU A 18 -1.51 -8.42 -19.94
N ARG A 19 -0.51 -7.56 -19.68
CA ARG A 19 0.72 -7.95 -19.00
C ARG A 19 0.46 -8.41 -17.58
N THR A 20 -0.36 -7.68 -16.81
CA THR A 20 -0.64 -8.04 -15.43
C THR A 20 -1.52 -9.29 -15.36
N ASP A 21 -2.49 -9.47 -16.27
CA ASP A 21 -3.28 -10.71 -16.30
C ASP A 21 -2.40 -11.94 -16.57
N ALA A 22 -1.43 -11.84 -17.50
CA ALA A 22 -0.48 -12.92 -17.76
C ALA A 22 0.38 -13.27 -16.53
N GLN A 23 0.86 -12.25 -15.80
CA GLN A 23 1.60 -12.46 -14.55
C GLN A 23 0.72 -13.12 -13.48
N LEU A 24 -0.55 -12.73 -13.40
CA LEU A 24 -1.50 -13.28 -12.45
C LEU A 24 -1.84 -14.74 -12.76
N ILE A 25 -1.97 -15.10 -14.04
CA ILE A 25 -2.11 -16.51 -14.49
C ILE A 25 -0.89 -17.32 -14.09
N ALA A 26 0.32 -16.82 -14.35
CA ALA A 26 1.55 -17.53 -14.00
C ALA A 26 1.67 -17.76 -12.49
N LEU A 27 1.29 -16.77 -11.68
CA LEU A 27 1.28 -16.87 -10.23
C LEU A 27 0.22 -17.86 -9.73
N ALA A 28 -0.98 -17.82 -10.31
CA ALA A 28 -2.06 -18.76 -10.02
C ALA A 28 -1.63 -20.22 -10.28
N ASN A 29 -1.01 -20.48 -11.43
CA ASN A 29 -0.51 -21.81 -11.79
C ASN A 29 0.61 -22.29 -10.88
N ARG A 30 1.51 -21.41 -10.42
CA ARG A 30 2.62 -21.78 -9.54
C ARG A 30 2.16 -22.25 -8.15
N HIS A 31 1.02 -21.77 -7.69
CA HIS A 31 0.51 -22.02 -6.34
C HIS A 31 -0.74 -22.91 -6.32
N ASP A 32 -1.12 -23.51 -7.45
CA ASP A 32 -2.34 -24.31 -7.61
C ASP A 32 -3.60 -23.57 -7.14
N MET A 33 -3.70 -22.28 -7.47
CA MET A 33 -4.81 -21.41 -7.10
C MET A 33 -5.53 -20.86 -8.33
N THR A 34 -6.79 -20.46 -8.16
CA THR A 34 -7.50 -19.67 -9.17
C THR A 34 -7.06 -18.21 -9.13
N LYS A 35 -7.16 -17.50 -10.27
CA LYS A 35 -6.92 -16.04 -10.35
C LYS A 35 -7.66 -15.26 -9.25
N ALA A 36 -8.94 -15.60 -9.03
CA ALA A 36 -9.76 -14.94 -8.03
C ALA A 36 -9.28 -15.19 -6.59
N GLN A 37 -8.71 -16.36 -6.29
CA GLN A 37 -8.10 -16.62 -4.97
C GLN A 37 -6.84 -15.80 -4.78
N VAL A 38 -5.97 -15.74 -5.79
CA VAL A 38 -4.76 -14.92 -5.76
C VAL A 38 -5.09 -13.45 -5.54
N CYS A 39 -6.05 -12.89 -6.28
CA CYS A 39 -6.48 -11.50 -6.09
C CYS A 39 -7.04 -11.25 -4.67
N ARG A 40 -7.90 -12.14 -4.17
CA ARG A 40 -8.45 -12.01 -2.81
C ARG A 40 -7.37 -12.07 -1.74
N GLN A 41 -6.40 -12.95 -1.89
CA GLN A 41 -5.27 -13.05 -0.97
C GLN A 41 -4.40 -11.80 -1.05
N GLY A 42 -4.14 -11.29 -2.25
CA GLY A 42 -3.40 -10.04 -2.46
C GLY A 42 -4.06 -8.85 -1.77
N ILE A 43 -5.38 -8.69 -1.93
CA ILE A 43 -6.15 -7.60 -1.27
C ILE A 43 -6.07 -7.71 0.25
N ARG A 44 -6.25 -8.92 0.81
CA ARG A 44 -6.14 -9.15 2.26
C ARG A 44 -4.75 -8.84 2.79
N ASN A 45 -3.72 -9.37 2.11
CA ASN A 45 -2.34 -9.16 2.50
C ASN A 45 -1.96 -7.67 2.41
N TRP A 46 -2.43 -6.96 1.39
CA TRP A 46 -2.21 -5.53 1.26
C TRP A 46 -2.82 -4.75 2.44
N ALA A 47 -4.07 -5.06 2.83
CA ALA A 47 -4.71 -4.41 3.98
C ALA A 47 -3.96 -4.67 5.30
N ILE A 48 -3.47 -5.89 5.51
CA ILE A 48 -2.65 -6.22 6.69
C ILE A 48 -1.33 -5.43 6.65
N MET A 49 -0.66 -5.39 5.49
CA MET A 49 0.60 -4.66 5.34
C MET A 49 0.41 -3.15 5.53
N ASP A 50 -0.70 -2.59 5.07
CA ASP A 50 -1.07 -1.19 5.28
C ASP A 50 -1.32 -0.88 6.76
N GLU A 51 -2.02 -1.79 7.47
CA GLU A 51 -2.22 -1.68 8.90
C GLU A 51 -0.90 -1.75 9.69
N LEU A 52 0.00 -2.69 9.33
CA LEU A 52 1.31 -2.81 9.97
C LEU A 52 2.24 -1.62 9.70
N ARG A 53 2.07 -0.95 8.55
CA ARG A 53 2.85 0.24 8.19
C ARG A 53 2.27 1.53 8.78
N SER A 54 1.02 1.50 9.24
CA SER A 54 0.38 2.66 9.83
C SER A 54 1.07 2.98 11.17
N PRO A 55 1.63 4.20 11.36
CA PRO A 55 2.19 4.58 12.63
C PRO A 55 1.09 4.53 13.70
N THR A 56 1.36 3.83 14.81
CA THR A 56 0.47 3.76 15.95
C THR A 56 0.91 4.74 17.03
N CYS A 57 -0.04 5.37 17.72
CA CYS A 57 0.29 6.16 18.90
C CYS A 57 0.66 5.19 20.06
N SER A 58 1.19 5.71 21.18
CA SER A 58 1.60 4.89 22.34
C SER A 58 0.51 4.02 22.98
N ASN A 59 -0.77 4.28 22.64
CA ASN A 59 -1.94 3.52 23.08
C ASN A 59 -2.40 2.45 22.06
N GLY A 60 -1.65 2.23 20.97
CA GLY A 60 -1.96 1.25 19.94
C GLY A 60 -3.02 1.68 18.92
N GLN A 61 -3.58 2.88 19.02
CA GLN A 61 -4.52 3.41 18.02
C GLN A 61 -3.78 3.94 16.78
N LYS A 62 -4.45 3.89 15.61
CA LYS A 62 -3.92 4.47 14.36
C LYS A 62 -3.67 5.96 14.56
N CYS A 63 -2.41 6.37 14.48
CA CYS A 63 -2.02 7.76 14.62
C CYS A 63 -2.11 8.43 13.25
N LEU A 64 -3.01 9.40 13.09
CA LEU A 64 -2.92 10.39 12.01
C LEU A 64 -1.77 11.33 12.38
N CYS A 65 -0.53 10.87 12.19
CA CYS A 65 0.67 11.69 12.35
C CYS A 65 0.99 12.33 11.00
N PRO A 66 0.55 13.58 10.71
CA PRO A 66 0.84 14.26 9.45
C PRO A 66 2.35 14.49 9.18
N HIS A 67 3.22 14.22 10.16
CA HIS A 67 4.68 14.31 10.01
C HIS A 67 5.41 12.98 9.79
N ALA A 68 4.74 11.83 9.86
CA ALA A 68 5.41 10.54 9.67
C ALA A 68 5.89 10.30 8.22
N HIS A 69 5.33 10.99 7.23
CA HIS A 69 5.77 10.94 5.83
C HIS A 69 6.94 11.89 5.51
N ILE A 70 7.23 12.88 6.37
CA ILE A 70 8.28 13.88 6.13
C ILE A 70 9.66 13.33 6.53
N TRP A 71 9.69 12.31 7.39
CA TRP A 71 10.93 11.66 7.85
C TRP A 71 11.14 10.29 7.21
N ALA A 72 10.95 10.19 5.90
CA ALA A 72 11.74 9.23 5.13
C ALA A 72 13.21 9.72 5.16
N PRO A 73 14.17 8.97 5.71
CA PRO A 73 15.58 9.36 5.67
C PRO A 73 16.11 9.09 4.26
N SER A 74 15.77 9.96 3.31
CA SER A 74 16.37 9.96 1.98
C SER A 74 16.50 11.36 1.39
N ASN A 75 16.95 12.30 2.22
CA ASN A 75 17.86 13.32 1.75
C ASN A 75 18.92 13.52 2.84
N PRO A 76 20.22 13.37 2.56
CA PRO A 76 21.23 13.91 3.46
C PRO A 76 20.92 15.41 3.62
N ALA A 77 20.86 15.88 4.87
CA ALA A 77 20.71 17.30 5.15
C ALA A 77 21.78 18.06 4.34
N PRO A 78 21.44 19.18 3.69
CA PRO A 78 22.44 19.98 2.99
C PRO A 78 23.53 20.35 4.01
N HIS A 79 24.77 20.01 3.67
CA HIS A 79 25.94 20.35 4.48
C HIS A 79 25.95 21.87 4.67
N PRO A 80 26.24 22.40 5.88
CA PRO A 80 26.23 23.84 6.13
C PRO A 80 27.24 24.65 5.29
N ASP A 81 28.10 23.97 4.53
CA ASP A 81 29.12 24.58 3.67
C ASP A 81 28.73 24.65 2.19
N GLN A 82 27.50 24.29 1.80
CA GLN A 82 27.07 24.54 0.43
C GLN A 82 26.65 26.01 0.27
N PRO A 83 27.35 26.81 -0.57
CA PRO A 83 26.89 28.14 -0.89
C PRO A 83 25.51 28.03 -1.52
N ALA A 84 24.57 28.86 -1.06
CA ALA A 84 23.23 28.91 -1.61
C ALA A 84 23.31 29.05 -3.14
N PRO A 85 22.51 28.30 -3.92
CA PRO A 85 22.48 28.49 -5.36
C PRO A 85 22.08 29.94 -5.62
N ASP A 86 22.99 30.67 -6.26
CA ASP A 86 22.78 32.02 -6.74
C ASP A 86 21.61 31.96 -7.74
N HIS A 87 20.43 32.31 -7.28
CA HIS A 87 19.28 32.56 -8.15
C HIS A 87 19.54 33.89 -8.85
N GLY A 88 20.49 33.85 -9.78
CA GLY A 88 20.68 34.85 -10.81
C GLY A 88 19.35 35.06 -11.52
N ARG A 89 18.79 36.23 -11.22
CA ARG A 89 17.81 37.06 -11.92
C ARG A 89 17.35 36.63 -13.32
N PRO A 90 16.14 37.05 -13.68
CA PRO A 90 16.04 38.33 -14.41
C PRO A 90 15.52 39.50 -13.57
#